data_AF-A0A0S8GMK7-F1
#
_entry.id   AF-A0A0S8GMK7-F1
#
_cell.length_a   1.000
_cell.length_b   1.000
_cell.length_c   1.000
_cell.angle_alpha   90.00
_cell.angle_beta   90.00
_cell.angle_gamma   90.00
#
_symmetry.space_group_name_H-M   'P 1'
#
loop_
_entity.id
_entity.type
_entity.pdbx_description
1 polymer ?
#
loop_
_entity_poly.entity_id
_entity_poly.type
_entity_poly.pdbx_seq_one_letter_code
_entity_poly.pdbx_strand_id
1 'polypeptide(L)'
;MSDAAEKIDPEVDAQEPEVTTVPEHVKPVGVNRFALLPEKHNHFVVHVPHGTNPELCLETEFWTHVAQHLARGDLVMIEPDDLAWEMGVKVLDCGHNWANVRKRQFYEYESVKIRSEQPSGYKVEWAGQTEKFRVVFKGEVLKSGFATEALAGRFVSNHAQALKR
;
A
#
# COMPACT_ATOMS: atom_id res chain seq x y z
N MET A 1 -38.01 -5.44 38.47
CA MET A 1 -36.74 -4.96 37.92
C MET A 1 -36.73 -5.46 36.49
N SER A 2 -37.09 -4.57 35.58
CA SER A 2 -37.67 -4.92 34.28
C SER A 2 -36.64 -4.72 33.18
N ASP A 3 -36.41 -5.78 32.41
CA ASP A 3 -35.65 -5.80 31.17
C ASP A 3 -36.23 -4.84 30.14
N ALA A 4 -35.41 -3.92 29.64
CA ALA A 4 -35.70 -3.09 28.48
C ALA A 4 -34.72 -3.48 27.37
N ALA A 5 -35.12 -4.50 26.61
CA ALA A 5 -34.48 -4.87 25.35
C ALA A 5 -34.92 -3.89 24.27
N GLU A 6 -34.06 -2.92 23.98
CA GLU A 6 -34.19 -1.95 22.90
C GLU A 6 -33.90 -2.67 21.56
N LYS A 7 -34.96 -2.96 20.82
CA LYS A 7 -34.88 -3.49 19.45
C LYS A 7 -34.54 -2.35 18.51
N ILE A 8 -33.35 -2.39 17.95
CA ILE A 8 -32.94 -1.56 16.82
C ILE A 8 -33.19 -2.40 15.57
N ASP A 9 -34.25 -2.06 14.83
CA ASP A 9 -34.48 -2.56 13.48
C ASP A 9 -33.73 -1.63 12.50
N PRO A 10 -32.67 -2.07 11.81
CA PRO A 10 -32.15 -1.33 10.67
C PRO A 10 -32.97 -1.71 9.43
N GLU A 11 -34.00 -0.92 9.15
CA GLU A 11 -34.66 -0.87 7.84
C GLU A 11 -33.66 -0.24 6.86
N VAL A 12 -32.77 -1.06 6.31
CA VAL A 12 -31.88 -0.67 5.22
C VAL A 12 -32.73 -0.69 3.96
N ASP A 13 -33.24 0.48 3.59
CA ASP A 13 -33.86 0.74 2.29
C ASP A 13 -32.89 0.28 1.19
N ALA A 14 -33.16 -0.90 0.64
CA ALA A 14 -32.49 -1.44 -0.53
C ALA A 14 -32.90 -0.59 -1.73
N GLN A 15 -32.18 0.52 -1.96
CA GLN A 15 -32.31 1.29 -3.18
C GLN A 15 -31.98 0.37 -4.37
N GLU A 16 -33.00 0.05 -5.16
CA GLU A 16 -32.84 -0.66 -6.42
C GLU A 16 -31.83 0.10 -7.29
N PRO A 17 -30.87 -0.60 -7.93
CA PRO A 17 -29.85 0.07 -8.73
C PRO A 17 -30.53 0.79 -9.90
N GLU A 18 -30.39 2.12 -9.94
CA GLU A 18 -30.87 2.93 -11.06
C GLU A 18 -30.26 2.41 -12.37
N VAL A 19 -31.13 1.84 -13.22
CA VAL A 19 -30.76 1.35 -14.53
C VAL A 19 -30.38 2.55 -15.38
N THR A 20 -29.08 2.85 -15.43
CA THR A 20 -28.53 3.89 -16.29
C THR A 20 -28.73 3.43 -17.74
N THR A 21 -29.72 4.01 -18.42
CA THR A 21 -30.02 3.69 -19.81
C THR A 21 -28.88 4.17 -20.70
N VAL A 22 -28.15 3.23 -21.31
CA VAL A 22 -27.11 3.55 -22.28
C VAL A 22 -27.81 4.03 -23.55
N PRO A 23 -27.51 5.25 -24.05
CA PRO A 23 -28.17 5.77 -25.24
C PRO A 23 -27.87 4.88 -26.45
N GLU A 24 -28.93 4.41 -27.11
CA GLU A 24 -28.88 3.44 -28.22
C GLU A 24 -28.10 3.97 -29.45
N HIS A 25 -27.93 5.29 -29.57
CA HIS A 25 -27.14 5.92 -30.64
C HIS A 25 -26.17 6.96 -30.09
N VAL A 26 -24.90 6.59 -29.98
CA VAL A 26 -23.82 7.51 -29.66
C VAL A 26 -23.34 8.19 -30.94
N LYS A 27 -23.42 9.52 -31.00
CA LYS A 27 -22.87 10.29 -32.14
C LYS A 27 -21.36 10.02 -32.27
N PRO A 28 -20.84 9.77 -33.48
CA PRO A 28 -19.42 9.52 -33.68
C PRO A 28 -18.58 10.70 -33.17
N VAL A 29 -17.40 10.39 -32.62
CA VAL A 29 -16.46 11.38 -32.10
C VAL A 29 -16.02 12.28 -33.25
N GLY A 30 -16.36 13.57 -33.17
CA GLY A 30 -15.92 14.55 -34.17
C GLY A 30 -14.41 14.80 -34.09
N VAL A 31 -13.80 15.18 -35.21
CA VAL A 31 -12.35 15.44 -35.33
C VAL A 31 -11.85 16.46 -34.28
N ASN A 32 -12.68 17.44 -33.89
CA ASN A 32 -12.35 18.43 -32.85
C ASN A 32 -12.17 17.83 -31.44
N ARG A 33 -12.63 16.59 -31.21
CA ARG A 33 -12.44 15.85 -29.96
C ARG A 33 -11.30 14.85 -30.03
N PHE A 34 -10.64 14.74 -31.18
CA PHE A 34 -9.47 13.92 -31.40
C PHE A 34 -8.26 14.83 -31.53
N ALA A 35 -7.49 14.95 -30.45
CA ALA A 35 -6.28 15.76 -30.41
C ALA A 35 -5.10 14.90 -30.01
N LEU A 36 -3.90 15.28 -30.46
CA LEU A 36 -2.66 14.77 -29.90
C LEU A 36 -2.66 15.07 -28.40
N LEU A 37 -2.41 14.03 -27.60
CA LEU A 37 -2.29 14.21 -26.16
C LEU A 37 -1.12 15.16 -25.90
N PRO A 38 -1.33 16.32 -25.27
CA PRO A 38 -0.21 17.16 -24.88
C PRO A 38 0.66 16.35 -23.90
N GLU A 39 1.97 16.33 -24.14
CA GLU A 39 3.01 15.56 -23.41
C GLU A 39 3.10 15.86 -21.90
N LYS A 40 2.16 16.59 -21.33
CA LYS A 40 2.29 17.28 -20.04
C LYS A 40 1.47 16.63 -18.92
N HIS A 41 1.50 15.30 -18.84
CA HIS A 41 1.06 14.61 -17.63
C HIS A 41 2.29 14.17 -16.87
N ASN A 42 2.35 14.56 -15.60
CA ASN A 42 3.42 14.12 -14.73
C ASN A 42 3.12 12.72 -14.23
N HIS A 43 4.19 11.95 -14.04
CA HIS A 43 4.15 10.65 -13.39
C HIS A 43 4.85 10.79 -12.05
N PHE A 44 4.09 10.63 -10.97
CA PHE A 44 4.58 10.72 -9.60
C PHE A 44 4.64 9.34 -8.96
N VAL A 45 5.55 9.20 -7.99
CA VAL A 45 5.61 8.05 -7.08
C VAL A 45 5.44 8.58 -5.65
N VAL A 46 4.56 7.94 -4.88
CA VAL A 46 4.27 8.27 -3.48
C VAL A 46 4.53 7.03 -2.64
N HIS A 47 5.41 7.17 -1.65
CA HIS A 47 5.67 6.12 -0.67
C HIS A 47 4.76 6.28 0.54
N VAL A 48 4.14 5.19 0.98
CA VAL A 48 3.24 5.18 2.14
C VAL A 48 3.75 4.26 3.25
N PRO A 49 3.47 4.58 4.53
CA PRO A 49 3.88 3.74 5.64
C PRO A 49 3.34 2.31 5.52
N HIS A 50 4.09 1.33 6.04
CA HIS A 50 3.64 -0.06 6.14
C HIS A 50 2.27 -0.17 6.82
N GLY A 51 1.41 -1.05 6.29
CA GLY A 51 0.06 -1.29 6.82
C GLY A 51 -0.98 -0.25 6.40
N THR A 52 -0.62 0.74 5.57
CA THR A 52 -1.58 1.67 4.98
C THR A 52 -2.58 0.91 4.11
N ASN A 53 -3.87 1.15 4.36
CA ASN A 53 -4.94 0.56 3.55
C ASN A 53 -5.00 1.26 2.17
N PRO A 54 -4.97 0.52 1.05
CA PRO A 54 -5.10 1.09 -0.29
C PRO A 54 -6.35 1.95 -0.48
N GLU A 55 -7.46 1.62 0.18
CA GLU A 55 -8.72 2.36 0.04
C GLU A 55 -8.63 3.78 0.62
N LEU A 56 -7.83 3.99 1.67
CA LEU A 56 -7.57 5.33 2.24
C LEU A 56 -6.87 6.25 1.23
N CYS A 57 -6.07 5.68 0.34
CA CYS A 57 -5.38 6.45 -0.71
C CYS A 57 -6.34 6.97 -1.79
N LEU A 58 -7.59 6.52 -1.81
CA LEU A 58 -8.62 7.03 -2.72
C LEU A 58 -9.43 8.19 -2.12
N GLU A 59 -9.32 8.42 -0.82
CA GLU A 59 -10.00 9.51 -0.13
C GLU A 59 -9.36 10.86 -0.47
N THR A 60 -10.19 11.88 -0.67
CA THR A 60 -9.73 13.22 -1.06
C THR A 60 -8.80 13.85 -0.02
N GLU A 61 -9.06 13.58 1.28
CA GLU A 61 -8.31 14.15 2.40
C GLU A 61 -6.85 13.67 2.45
N PHE A 62 -6.60 12.43 2.01
CA PHE A 62 -5.25 11.85 1.93
C PHE A 62 -4.29 12.71 1.10
N TRP A 63 -4.82 13.36 0.06
CA TRP A 63 -4.02 14.15 -0.89
C TRP A 63 -3.83 15.61 -0.49
N THR A 64 -4.44 16.07 0.60
CA THR A 64 -4.45 17.49 1.02
C THR A 64 -3.06 18.12 1.04
N HIS A 65 -2.05 17.36 1.50
CA HIS A 65 -0.68 17.84 1.67
C HIS A 65 0.11 17.95 0.36
N VAL A 66 -0.30 17.27 -0.69
CA VAL A 66 0.43 17.21 -1.98
C VAL A 66 -0.40 17.70 -3.17
N ALA A 67 -1.68 18.04 -2.96
CA ALA A 67 -2.62 18.45 -4.00
C ALA A 67 -2.13 19.61 -4.87
N GLN A 68 -1.35 20.54 -4.30
CA GLN A 68 -0.79 21.70 -5.01
C GLN A 68 0.22 21.33 -6.12
N HIS A 69 0.79 20.13 -6.05
CA HIS A 69 1.75 19.63 -7.01
C HIS A 69 1.10 18.78 -8.11
N LEU A 70 -0.19 18.47 -7.96
CA LEU A 70 -0.92 17.63 -8.90
C LEU A 70 -1.65 18.50 -9.93
N ALA A 71 -1.75 17.99 -11.15
CA ALA A 71 -2.61 18.51 -12.19
C ALA A 71 -3.60 17.44 -12.66
N ARG A 72 -4.72 17.91 -13.21
CA ARG A 72 -5.73 17.03 -13.80
C ARG A 72 -5.11 16.17 -14.91
N GLY A 73 -5.31 14.86 -14.81
CA GLY A 73 -4.81 13.87 -15.75
C GLY A 73 -3.48 13.24 -15.35
N ASP A 74 -2.80 13.77 -14.33
CA ASP A 74 -1.56 13.18 -13.79
C ASP A 74 -1.77 11.75 -13.29
N LEU A 75 -0.69 10.99 -13.31
CA LEU A 75 -0.63 9.61 -12.87
C LEU A 75 0.24 9.52 -11.62
N VAL A 76 -0.29 8.88 -10.58
CA VAL A 76 0.44 8.67 -9.33
C VAL A 76 0.50 7.18 -9.04
N MET A 77 1.72 6.68 -8.84
CA MET A 77 2.00 5.33 -8.37
C MET A 77 2.20 5.38 -6.87
N ILE A 78 1.54 4.48 -6.14
CA ILE A 78 1.57 4.42 -4.68
C ILE A 78 2.19 3.09 -4.30
N GLU A 79 3.26 3.18 -3.52
CA GLU A 79 4.06 2.04 -3.08
C GLU A 79 4.22 2.10 -1.56
N PRO A 80 3.76 1.08 -0.81
CA PRO A 80 4.04 0.98 0.61
C PRO A 80 5.51 0.63 0.85
N ASP A 81 6.05 1.02 2.00
CA ASP A 81 7.47 0.77 2.37
C ASP A 81 7.86 -0.72 2.36
N ASP A 82 6.90 -1.62 2.51
CA ASP A 82 7.08 -3.08 2.51
C ASP A 82 6.90 -3.73 1.13
N LEU A 83 6.51 -2.95 0.11
CA LEU A 83 6.18 -3.42 -1.23
C LEU A 83 5.13 -4.55 -1.23
N ALA A 84 4.21 -4.58 -0.26
CA ALA A 84 3.15 -5.59 -0.22
C ALA A 84 2.12 -5.42 -1.35
N TRP A 85 1.97 -4.21 -1.87
CA TRP A 85 1.07 -3.91 -2.98
C TRP A 85 1.60 -2.71 -3.76
N GLU A 86 1.05 -2.47 -4.94
CA GLU A 86 1.27 -1.25 -5.72
C GLU A 86 -0.07 -0.80 -6.30
N MET A 87 -0.36 0.50 -6.21
CA MET A 87 -1.56 1.08 -6.79
C MET A 87 -1.24 2.26 -7.68
N GLY A 88 -1.67 2.21 -8.93
CA GLY A 88 -1.69 3.40 -9.77
C GLY A 88 -3.06 4.08 -9.71
N VAL A 89 -3.06 5.39 -9.46
CA VAL A 89 -4.24 6.26 -9.49
C VAL A 89 -4.09 7.34 -10.56
N LYS A 90 -5.23 7.79 -11.08
CA LYS A 90 -5.31 8.92 -12.01
C LYS A 90 -6.01 10.10 -11.34
N VAL A 91 -5.41 11.28 -11.41
CA VAL A 91 -6.01 12.52 -10.90
C VAL A 91 -7.10 12.96 -11.86
N LEU A 92 -8.36 12.96 -11.39
CA LEU A 92 -9.50 13.42 -12.18
C LEU A 92 -9.68 14.93 -12.07
N ASP A 93 -9.45 15.47 -10.88
CA ASP A 93 -9.51 16.90 -10.59
C ASP A 93 -8.73 17.21 -9.31
N CYS A 94 -8.27 18.45 -9.16
CA CYS A 94 -7.47 18.87 -8.00
C CYS A 94 -7.58 20.37 -7.73
N GLY A 95 -7.46 20.73 -6.46
CA GLY A 95 -7.37 22.11 -5.98
C GLY A 95 -6.18 22.31 -5.05
N HIS A 96 -6.20 23.40 -4.29
CA HIS A 96 -5.08 23.77 -3.42
C HIS A 96 -4.87 22.81 -2.23
N ASN A 97 -5.93 22.14 -1.78
CA ASN A 97 -5.95 21.31 -0.57
C ASN A 97 -6.79 20.04 -0.75
N TRP A 98 -7.06 19.63 -1.98
CA TRP A 98 -7.87 18.46 -2.28
C TRP A 98 -7.50 17.88 -3.63
N ALA A 99 -7.56 16.56 -3.80
CA ALA A 99 -7.44 15.91 -5.09
C ALA A 99 -8.41 14.74 -5.18
N ASN A 100 -9.19 14.70 -6.26
CA ASN A 100 -10.08 13.59 -6.57
C ASN A 100 -9.36 12.64 -7.50
N VAL A 101 -9.05 11.45 -6.99
CA VAL A 101 -8.34 10.41 -7.72
C VAL A 101 -9.26 9.22 -7.99
N ARG A 102 -8.97 8.48 -9.06
CA ARG A 102 -9.58 7.17 -9.31
C ARG A 102 -8.51 6.11 -9.47
N LYS A 103 -8.76 4.96 -8.86
CA LYS A 103 -7.99 3.74 -9.04
C LYS A 103 -7.90 3.39 -10.53
N ARG A 104 -6.68 3.17 -11.02
CA ARG A 104 -6.39 2.78 -12.40
C ARG A 104 -5.89 1.35 -12.48
N GLN A 105 -4.91 1.00 -11.64
CA GLN A 105 -4.31 -0.33 -11.57
C GLN A 105 -4.01 -0.65 -10.11
N PHE A 106 -4.09 -1.93 -9.75
CA PHE A 106 -3.71 -2.41 -8.43
C PHE A 106 -3.15 -3.80 -8.53
N TYR A 107 -1.99 -3.98 -7.93
CA TYR A 107 -1.25 -5.22 -7.86
C TYR A 107 -1.00 -5.51 -6.39
N GLU A 108 -1.46 -6.66 -5.93
CA GLU A 108 -1.09 -7.18 -4.63
C GLU A 108 0.07 -8.15 -4.84
N TYR A 109 1.18 -7.89 -4.17
CA TYR A 109 2.33 -8.76 -4.23
C TYR A 109 2.21 -9.76 -3.08
N GLU A 110 2.34 -11.05 -3.39
CA GLU A 110 2.52 -12.03 -2.32
C GLU A 110 3.77 -11.62 -1.54
N SER A 111 3.68 -11.58 -0.21
CA SER A 111 4.82 -11.32 0.65
C SER A 111 5.93 -12.28 0.22
N VAL A 112 6.98 -11.76 -0.42
CA VAL A 112 8.12 -12.58 -0.77
C VAL A 112 8.75 -12.88 0.57
N LYS A 113 8.41 -14.04 1.15
CA LYS A 113 9.19 -14.62 2.23
C LYS A 113 10.56 -14.83 1.62
N ILE A 114 11.46 -13.88 1.86
CA ILE A 114 12.88 -14.08 1.64
C ILE A 114 13.22 -15.21 2.60
N ARG A 115 13.07 -16.45 2.11
CA ARG A 115 13.53 -17.65 2.79
C ARG A 115 15.04 -17.54 2.79
N SER A 116 15.57 -16.77 3.73
CA SER A 116 16.89 -17.09 4.24
C SER A 116 16.72 -18.45 4.87
N GLU A 117 17.22 -19.49 4.20
CA GLU A 117 17.39 -20.80 4.82
C GLU A 117 18.38 -20.59 5.97
N GLN A 118 17.85 -20.22 7.13
CA GLN A 118 18.66 -20.09 8.32
C GLN A 118 19.11 -21.51 8.69
N PRO A 119 20.41 -21.73 8.94
CA PRO A 119 20.91 -22.98 9.46
C PRO A 119 20.09 -23.40 10.69
N SER A 120 19.79 -24.69 10.82
CA SER A 120 18.97 -25.21 11.91
C SER A 120 19.48 -24.75 13.28
N GLY A 121 18.59 -24.18 14.09
CA GLY A 121 18.89 -23.77 15.48
C GLY A 121 19.20 -22.27 15.66
N TYR A 122 19.30 -21.50 14.57
CA TYR A 122 19.34 -20.04 14.63
C TYR A 122 17.93 -19.46 14.48
N LYS A 123 17.67 -18.40 15.22
CA LYS A 123 16.45 -17.60 15.12
C LYS A 123 16.86 -16.12 15.11
N VAL A 124 16.45 -15.40 14.07
CA VAL A 124 16.55 -13.94 14.03
C VAL A 124 15.21 -13.37 14.45
N GLU A 125 15.20 -12.50 15.45
CA GLU A 125 13.97 -11.87 15.94
C GLU A 125 14.17 -10.39 16.25
N TRP A 126 13.12 -9.59 16.05
CA TRP A 126 13.08 -8.19 16.45
C TRP A 126 12.79 -8.09 17.95
N ALA A 127 13.71 -7.49 18.71
CA ALA A 127 13.64 -7.33 20.16
C ALA A 127 13.32 -5.88 20.59
N GLY A 128 12.64 -5.11 19.73
CA GLY A 128 12.22 -3.74 20.01
C GLY A 128 13.25 -2.68 19.62
N GLN A 129 12.92 -1.41 19.87
CA GLN A 129 13.70 -0.26 19.37
C GLN A 129 15.15 -0.21 19.90
N THR A 130 15.37 -0.64 21.13
CA THR A 130 16.67 -0.58 21.81
C THR A 130 17.60 -1.71 21.35
N GLU A 131 17.10 -2.95 21.35
CA GLU A 131 17.90 -4.13 20.99
C GLU A 131 17.89 -4.43 19.48
N LYS A 132 16.94 -3.85 18.74
CA LYS A 132 16.72 -4.03 17.30
C LYS A 132 16.63 -5.52 16.93
N PHE A 133 17.23 -5.93 15.81
CA PHE A 133 17.31 -7.35 15.46
C PHE A 133 18.39 -8.04 16.31
N ARG A 134 18.03 -9.19 16.90
CA ARG A 134 18.94 -10.07 17.63
C ARG A 134 18.97 -11.47 17.03
N VAL A 135 20.11 -12.13 17.18
CA VAL A 135 20.35 -13.50 16.75
C VAL A 135 20.39 -14.39 17.97
N VAL A 136 19.48 -15.37 18.02
CA VAL A 136 19.39 -16.37 19.07
C VAL A 136 19.83 -17.72 18.51
N PHE A 137 20.69 -18.43 19.23
CA PHE A 137 21.10 -19.79 18.89
C PHE A 137 20.84 -20.71 20.09
N LYS A 138 20.00 -21.73 19.90
CA LYS A 138 19.64 -22.70 20.95
C LYS A 138 19.15 -22.07 22.28
N GLY A 139 18.48 -20.91 22.21
CA GLY A 139 17.94 -20.20 23.38
C GLY A 139 18.86 -19.13 23.97
N GLU A 140 20.09 -18.99 23.48
CA GLU A 140 21.03 -17.96 23.92
C GLU A 140 21.16 -16.84 22.88
N VAL A 141 21.19 -15.59 23.34
CA VAL A 141 21.40 -14.42 22.46
C VAL A 141 22.88 -14.34 22.12
N LEU A 142 23.23 -14.63 20.86
CA LEU A 142 24.61 -14.52 20.39
C LEU A 142 25.02 -13.05 20.20
N LYS A 143 24.14 -12.27 19.58
CA LYS A 143 24.41 -10.87 19.26
C LYS A 143 23.10 -10.11 19.01
N SER A 144 23.02 -8.90 19.54
CA SER A 144 21.92 -7.96 19.35
C SER A 144 22.41 -6.64 18.72
N GLY A 145 21.47 -5.77 18.36
CA GLY A 145 21.76 -4.43 17.84
C GLY A 145 21.89 -4.33 16.33
N PHE A 146 21.44 -5.35 15.57
CA PHE A 146 21.47 -5.26 14.11
C PHE A 146 20.40 -4.30 13.61
N ALA A 147 20.79 -3.37 12.73
CA ALA A 147 19.88 -2.36 12.19
C ALA A 147 18.80 -2.98 11.28
N THR A 148 19.12 -4.08 10.60
CA THR A 148 18.22 -4.77 9.68
C THR A 148 18.34 -6.28 9.85
N GLU A 149 17.28 -7.01 9.52
CA GLU A 149 17.26 -8.48 9.55
C GLU A 149 18.34 -9.08 8.64
N ALA A 150 18.58 -8.47 7.48
CA ALA A 150 19.61 -8.90 6.54
C ALA A 150 21.02 -8.89 7.15
N LEU A 151 21.34 -7.90 7.99
CA LEU A 151 22.63 -7.84 8.68
C LEU A 151 22.76 -8.95 9.74
N ALA A 152 21.68 -9.23 10.46
CA ALA A 152 21.62 -10.36 11.39
C ALA A 152 21.75 -11.71 10.66
N GLY A 153 21.10 -11.88 9.51
CA GLY A 153 21.20 -13.08 8.68
C GLY A 153 22.61 -13.32 8.11
N ARG A 154 23.33 -12.25 7.75
CA ARG A 154 24.75 -12.34 7.37
C ARG A 154 25.62 -12.83 8.54
N PHE A 155 25.36 -12.35 9.75
CA PHE A 155 26.06 -12.81 10.94
C PHE A 155 25.80 -14.31 11.20
N VAL A 156 24.55 -14.75 11.10
CA VAL A 156 24.18 -16.18 11.22
C VAL A 156 24.96 -17.04 10.22
N SER A 157 25.01 -16.61 8.96
CA SER A 157 25.72 -17.34 7.89
C SER A 157 27.21 -17.48 8.18
N ASN A 158 27.87 -16.40 8.60
CA ASN A 158 29.29 -16.39 8.94
C ASN A 158 29.59 -17.25 10.19
N HIS A 159 28.74 -17.15 11.22
CA HIS A 159 28.90 -17.92 12.45
C HIS A 159 28.69 -19.42 12.21
N ALA A 160 27.70 -19.79 11.39
CA ALA A 160 27.47 -21.18 11.00
C ALA A 160 28.62 -21.77 10.19
N GLN A 161 29.28 -20.99 9.34
CA GLN A 161 30.50 -21.43 8.63
C GLN A 161 31.68 -21.62 9.59
N ALA A 162 31.83 -20.74 10.58
CA ALA A 162 32.90 -20.86 11.57
C ALA A 162 32.77 -22.12 12.45
N LEU A 163 31.55 -22.54 12.79
CA LEU A 163 31.31 -23.76 13.57
C LEU A 163 31.45 -25.07 12.79
N LYS A 164 31.44 -25.02 11.44
CA LYS A 164 31.62 -26.20 10.58
C LYS A 164 33.10 -26.52 10.30
N ARG A 165 34.01 -25.63 10.67
CA ARG A 165 35.46 -25.85 10.60
C ARG A 165 35.96 -26.47 11.89
#